data_AF-A0A368GLJ6-F1
#
_entry.id   AF-A0A368GLJ6-F1
#
_cell.length_a   1.000
_cell.length_b   1.000
_cell.length_c   1.000
_cell.angle_alpha   90.00
_cell.angle_beta   90.00
_cell.angle_gamma   90.00
#
_symmetry.space_group_name_H-M   'P 1'
#
loop_
_entity.id
_entity.type
_entity.pdbx_description
1 polymer ?
#
loop_
_entity_poly.entity_id
_entity_poly.type
_entity_poly.pdbx_seq_one_letter_code
_entity_poly.pdbx_strand_id
1 'polypeptide(L)'
;MVVTNRDHHFPLRLMITSPFRQSPRFEIPHRISKDCLVHGSMEYSAKMLLNSEERWTKAMKLLLTNLRATIVQISAMRPSGV
;
A
#
# COMPACT_ATOMS: atom_id res chain seq x y z
N MET A 1 -6.26 9.76 -23.07
CA MET A 1 -5.47 10.41 -22.00
C MET A 1 -4.30 9.49 -21.68
N VAL A 2 -3.15 9.70 -22.31
CA VAL A 2 -1.95 8.86 -22.11
C VAL A 2 -1.23 9.40 -20.89
N VAL A 3 -1.35 8.71 -19.75
CA VAL A 3 -0.51 9.01 -18.58
C VAL A 3 0.91 8.63 -18.98
N THR A 4 1.76 9.64 -19.16
CA THR A 4 3.14 9.46 -19.60
C THR A 4 3.92 8.71 -18.53
N ASN A 5 4.52 7.60 -18.97
CA ASN A 5 5.37 6.72 -18.20
C ASN A 5 6.70 7.43 -17.89
N ARG A 6 6.68 8.35 -16.93
CA ARG A 6 7.91 8.72 -16.22
C ARG A 6 8.04 7.72 -15.09
N ASP A 7 9.21 7.13 -14.91
CA ASP A 7 9.59 6.25 -13.80
C ASP A 7 9.26 6.87 -12.43
N HIS A 8 8.00 6.79 -12.02
CA HIS A 8 7.57 7.04 -10.66
C HIS A 8 7.89 5.74 -9.93
N HIS A 9 9.12 5.64 -9.44
CA HIS A 9 9.52 4.62 -8.50
C HIS A 9 8.64 4.79 -7.25
N PHE A 10 7.45 4.20 -7.24
CA PHE A 10 6.46 4.30 -6.17
C PHE A 10 7.06 3.55 -4.97
N PRO A 11 7.64 4.23 -3.97
CA PRO A 11 8.39 3.55 -2.94
C PRO A 11 7.38 3.03 -1.90
N LEU A 12 6.68 1.95 -2.25
CA LEU A 12 5.72 1.26 -1.38
C LEU A 12 6.32 0.92 -0.02
N ARG A 13 7.64 0.69 0.01
CA ARG A 13 8.41 0.43 1.21
C ARG A 13 8.35 1.59 2.22
N LEU A 14 8.35 2.84 1.77
CA LEU A 14 8.39 4.02 2.65
C LEU A 14 7.03 4.36 3.26
N MET A 15 5.92 4.09 2.56
CA MET A 15 4.56 4.43 3.04
C MET A 15 4.13 3.65 4.28
N ILE A 16 4.84 2.55 4.61
CA ILE A 16 4.31 1.55 5.54
C ILE A 16 5.28 1.28 6.68
N THR A 17 6.60 1.40 6.49
CA THR A 17 7.57 1.15 7.55
C THR A 17 7.55 2.16 8.71
N SER A 18 7.06 3.39 8.51
CA SER A 18 7.04 4.41 9.57
C SER A 18 6.05 4.14 10.71
N PRO A 19 4.77 3.78 10.48
CA PRO A 19 3.81 3.50 11.56
C PRO A 19 4.04 2.16 12.27
N PHE A 20 4.65 1.15 11.62
CA PHE A 20 4.91 -0.15 12.25
C PHE A 20 5.86 -0.07 13.45
N ARG A 21 6.70 0.97 13.52
CA ARG A 21 7.66 1.13 14.62
C ARG A 21 7.00 1.57 15.94
N GLN A 22 5.72 1.96 15.92
CA GLN A 22 5.03 2.58 17.06
C GLN A 22 3.89 1.73 17.65
N SER A 23 3.46 0.64 17.02
CA SER A 23 2.49 -0.30 17.60
C SER A 23 2.82 -1.74 17.24
N PRO A 24 3.25 -2.58 18.22
CA PRO A 24 3.59 -3.98 17.96
C PRO A 24 2.38 -4.87 17.61
N ARG A 25 1.15 -4.33 17.61
CA ARG A 25 -0.09 -5.06 17.31
C ARG A 25 -0.77 -4.67 15.99
N PHE A 26 -0.29 -3.62 15.32
CA PHE A 26 -0.88 -3.22 14.04
C PHE A 26 -0.26 -4.01 12.90
N GLU A 27 -1.07 -4.83 12.23
CA GLU A 27 -0.72 -5.52 10.99
C GLU A 27 -1.49 -4.91 9.83
N ILE A 28 -0.81 -4.67 8.70
CA ILE A 28 -1.48 -4.20 7.48
C ILE A 28 -2.29 -5.34 6.86
N PRO A 29 -3.48 -5.06 6.29
CA PRO A 29 -4.32 -6.09 5.69
C PRO A 29 -3.68 -6.89 4.55
N HIS A 30 -2.87 -6.24 3.71
CA HIS A 30 -2.22 -6.87 2.57
C HIS A 30 -0.72 -6.73 2.66
N ARG A 31 -0.03 -7.87 2.76
CA ARG A 31 1.43 -7.91 2.81
C ARG A 31 2.02 -7.30 1.54
N ILE A 32 3.08 -6.52 1.70
CA ILE A 32 3.83 -5.93 0.60
C ILE A 32 5.20 -6.59 0.52
N SER A 33 5.57 -7.02 -0.67
CA SER A 33 6.84 -7.66 -1.00
C SER A 33 7.44 -6.93 -2.20
N LYS A 34 8.54 -6.20 -1.97
CA LYS A 34 9.15 -5.31 -2.98
C LYS A 34 8.12 -4.31 -3.54
N ASP A 35 7.73 -4.49 -4.80
CA ASP A 35 6.79 -3.66 -5.56
C ASP A 35 5.42 -4.35 -5.74
N CYS A 36 5.19 -5.47 -5.05
CA CYS A 36 3.99 -6.30 -5.17
C CYS A 36 3.16 -6.30 -3.89
N LEU A 37 1.83 -6.38 -4.06
CA LEU A 37 0.86 -6.63 -3.01
C LEU A 37 0.40 -8.09 -3.06
N VAL A 38 0.46 -8.77 -1.92
CA VAL A 38 0.04 -10.17 -1.78
C VAL A 38 -1.41 -10.22 -1.33
N HIS A 39 -2.23 -11.00 -2.03
CA HIS A 39 -3.61 -11.27 -1.66
C HIS A 39 -3.94 -12.75 -1.91
N GLY A 40 -4.14 -13.50 -0.83
CA GLY A 40 -4.25 -14.97 -0.89
C GLY A 40 -2.94 -15.58 -1.40
N SER A 41 -3.03 -16.42 -2.43
CA SER A 41 -1.88 -17.03 -3.11
C SER A 41 -1.34 -16.20 -4.29
N MET A 42 -1.91 -15.04 -4.57
CA MET A 42 -1.56 -14.22 -5.73
C MET A 42 -0.77 -12.97 -5.36
N GLU A 43 0.15 -12.60 -6.25
CA GLU A 43 0.88 -11.34 -6.20
C GLU A 43 0.42 -10.38 -7.30
N TYR A 44 0.21 -9.12 -6.92
CA TYR A 44 -0.19 -8.04 -7.81
C TYR A 44 0.88 -6.94 -7.81
N SER A 45 1.53 -6.73 -8.95
CA SER A 45 2.52 -5.67 -9.11
C SER A 45 1.85 -4.29 -9.12
N ALA A 46 2.41 -3.35 -8.36
CA ALA A 46 2.02 -1.95 -8.42
C ALA A 46 2.63 -1.20 -9.63
N LYS A 47 3.62 -1.80 -10.31
CA LYS A 47 4.18 -1.25 -11.55
C LYS A 47 3.16 -1.41 -12.67
N MET A 48 2.92 -0.33 -13.41
CA MET A 48 2.00 -0.33 -14.55
C MET A 48 2.65 -0.93 -15.80
N LEU A 49 3.98 -0.79 -15.94
CA LEU A 49 4.73 -1.34 -17.05
C LEU A 49 4.64 -2.87 -17.07
N LEU A 50 4.35 -3.45 -18.25
CA LEU A 50 4.17 -4.89 -18.47
C LEU A 50 3.12 -5.53 -17.54
N ASN A 51 2.07 -4.76 -17.18
CA ASN A 51 0.98 -5.20 -16.33
C ASN A 51 -0.35 -5.07 -17.08
N SER A 52 -1.31 -5.94 -16.79
CA SER A 52 -2.66 -5.76 -17.32
C SER A 52 -3.40 -4.70 -16.49
N GLU A 53 -4.29 -3.95 -17.13
CA GLU A 53 -5.08 -2.92 -16.45
C GLU A 53 -5.85 -3.51 -15.26
N GLU A 54 -6.50 -4.67 -15.45
CA GLU A 54 -7.23 -5.36 -14.38
C GLU A 54 -6.34 -5.67 -13.16
N ARG A 55 -5.15 -6.25 -13.40
CA ARG A 55 -4.23 -6.63 -12.32
C ARG A 55 -3.64 -5.40 -11.64
N TRP A 56 -3.30 -4.37 -12.42
CA TRP A 56 -2.80 -3.12 -11.87
C TRP A 56 -3.87 -2.40 -11.04
N THR A 57 -5.11 -2.30 -11.53
CA THR A 57 -6.24 -1.76 -10.76
C THR A 57 -6.48 -2.56 -9.48
N LYS A 58 -6.37 -3.89 -9.52
CA LYS A 58 -6.45 -4.73 -8.32
C LYS A 58 -5.33 -4.39 -7.32
N ALA A 59 -4.09 -4.23 -7.80
CA ALA A 59 -2.96 -3.79 -6.96
C ALA A 59 -3.25 -2.44 -6.30
N MET A 60 -3.75 -1.46 -7.05
CA MET A 60 -4.11 -0.14 -6.52
C MET A 60 -5.23 -0.21 -5.48
N LYS A 61 -6.26 -1.05 -5.70
CA LYS A 61 -7.34 -1.28 -4.71
C LYS A 61 -6.77 -1.83 -3.39
N LEU A 62 -5.89 -2.82 -3.46
CA LEU A 62 -5.23 -3.40 -2.28
C LEU A 62 -4.37 -2.35 -1.57
N LEU A 63 -3.65 -1.51 -2.32
CA LEU A 63 -2.82 -0.45 -1.76
C LEU A 63 -3.65 0.60 -1.02
N LEU A 64 -4.79 1.02 -1.59
CA LEU A 64 -5.72 1.94 -0.94
C LEU A 64 -6.31 1.35 0.34
N THR A 65 -6.61 0.05 0.38
CA THR A 65 -7.04 -0.63 1.60
C THR A 65 -5.97 -0.56 2.69
N ASN A 66 -4.70 -0.82 2.34
CA ASN A 66 -3.60 -0.68 3.29
C ASN A 66 -3.46 0.76 3.81
N LEU A 67 -3.51 1.75 2.91
CA LEU A 67 -3.42 3.16 3.29
C LEU A 67 -4.56 3.57 4.23
N ARG A 68 -5.79 3.13 3.95
CA ARG A 68 -6.94 3.37 4.82
C ARG A 68 -6.71 2.80 6.23
N ALA A 69 -6.26 1.54 6.32
CA ALA A 69 -5.99 0.91 7.61
C ALA A 69 -4.91 1.68 8.40
N THR A 70 -3.85 2.10 7.73
CA THR A 70 -2.79 2.92 8.31
C THR A 70 -3.31 4.27 8.81
N ILE A 71 -4.14 4.97 8.02
CA ILE A 71 -4.73 6.27 8.43
C ILE A 71 -5.63 6.10 9.66
N VAL A 72 -6.46 5.05 9.69
CA VAL A 72 -7.31 4.73 10.85
C VAL A 72 -6.44 4.48 12.08
N GLN A 73 -5.39 3.68 11.95
CA GLN A 73 -4.48 3.39 13.05
C GLN A 73 -3.77 4.65 13.57
N ILE A 74 -3.19 5.46 12.68
CA ILE A 74 -2.53 6.72 13.07
C ILE A 74 -3.53 7.67 13.74
N SER A 75 -4.77 7.72 13.24
CA SER A 75 -5.83 8.54 13.83
C SER A 75 -6.27 8.03 15.20
N ALA A 76 -6.27 6.72 15.43
CA ALA A 76 -6.53 6.12 16.75
C ALA A 76 -5.37 6.29 17.73
N MET A 77 -4.12 6.42 17.24
CA MET A 77 -2.95 6.73 18.08
C MET A 77 -2.86 8.20 18.45
N ARG A 78 -3.59 9.10 17.76
CA ARG A 78 -3.65 10.50 18.16
C ARG A 78 -4.36 10.56 19.52
N PRO A 79 -3.71 11.11 20.57
CA PRO A 79 -4.36 11.26 21.85
C PRO A 79 -5.63 12.08 21.65
N SER A 80 -6.74 11.56 22.13
CA SER A 80 -8.00 12.30 22.21
C SER A 80 -7.85 13.39 23.27
N GLY A 81 -7.38 14.56 22.85
CA GLY A 81 -7.50 15.82 23.60
C GLY A 81 -6.19 16.55 23.87
N VAL A 82 -6.12 17.79 23.38
CA VAL A 82 -6.19 19.00 24.23
C VAL A 82 -7.17 19.96 23.57
#